data_AF-A0A932T965-F1
#
_entry.id   AF-A0A932T965-F1
#
_cell.length_a   1.000
_cell.length_b   1.000
_cell.length_c   1.000
_cell.angle_alpha   90.00
_cell.angle_beta   90.00
_cell.angle_gamma   90.00
#
_symmetry.space_group_name_H-M   'P 1'
#
loop_
_entity.id
_entity.type
_entity.pdbx_description
1 polymer ?
#
loop_
_entity_poly.entity_id
_entity_poly.type
_entity_poly.pdbx_seq_one_letter_code
_entity_poly.pdbx_strand_id
1 'polypeptide(L)'
;VHRAANLLLSDCADFGISQLKAKMGRGDYPLRQGYFLKDAFLNTPAVILGAGPSLKKELDTLFSMQDKALIFSGGSALAALPFEPHFAAHIDLKFPYHEAKRSSFWETPFLFQSRVNPAHFSFIHGEAVLFPETHHNFLNWIDGIDEPFDGGWTVGTFLTQIARFLGCNPIILVGMDLCYVEGKKYLHRPNDPFPQGFDEEKMTQHDWIMAREWLETLSLQNPKHRWIDVRGVGAPLAGLFEQIPLASLQMEKREDLRKQVFEKIQGLPFLSSHHARWQEWGHSLLRCQQSLSSLQGIAEVKEEVAYDLLLAPLWKIFSPLFERETKGVGEIELHRFIFFQRVIQEHLHAMELS
;
A
#
# COMPACT_ATOMS: atom_id res chain seq x y z
N VAL A 1 -8.87 11.31 -13.88
CA VAL A 1 -7.57 11.46 -14.56
C VAL A 1 -6.63 12.41 -13.81
N HIS A 2 -6.97 13.69 -13.56
CA HIS A 2 -6.06 14.64 -12.89
C HIS A 2 -5.67 14.27 -11.44
N ARG A 3 -6.57 13.65 -10.65
CA ARG A 3 -6.30 13.36 -9.22
C ARG A 3 -5.30 12.21 -9.01
N ALA A 4 -5.45 11.13 -9.78
CA ALA A 4 -4.49 10.01 -9.78
C ALA A 4 -3.08 10.47 -10.19
N ALA A 5 -2.98 11.40 -11.15
CA ALA A 5 -1.70 11.94 -11.59
C ALA A 5 -0.95 12.66 -10.46
N ASN A 6 -1.63 13.46 -9.63
CA ASN A 6 -0.99 14.16 -8.52
C ASN A 6 -0.44 13.20 -7.45
N LEU A 7 -1.18 12.13 -7.11
CA LEU A 7 -0.72 11.13 -6.14
C LEU A 7 0.44 10.31 -6.71
N LEU A 8 0.39 9.90 -7.98
CA LEU A 8 1.49 9.21 -8.63
C LEU A 8 2.74 10.09 -8.72
N LEU A 9 2.59 11.38 -9.04
CA LEU A 9 3.69 12.35 -9.00
C LEU A 9 4.26 12.51 -7.59
N SER A 10 3.41 12.49 -6.56
CA SER A 10 3.85 12.54 -5.16
C SER A 10 4.57 11.25 -4.73
N ASP A 11 4.08 10.08 -5.13
CA ASP A 11 4.67 8.77 -4.79
C ASP A 11 6.03 8.59 -5.48
N CYS A 12 6.16 9.09 -6.72
CA CYS A 12 7.38 9.04 -7.51
C CYS A 12 8.23 10.32 -7.44
N ALA A 13 7.96 11.23 -6.49
CA ALA A 13 8.60 12.54 -6.42
C ALA A 13 10.12 12.47 -6.20
N ASP A 14 10.59 11.43 -5.53
CA ASP A 14 12.01 11.15 -5.30
C ASP A 14 12.54 10.05 -6.23
N PHE A 15 11.82 9.72 -7.31
CA PHE A 15 12.16 8.66 -8.27
C PHE A 15 12.22 7.24 -7.67
N GLY A 16 11.57 6.99 -6.53
CA GLY A 16 11.58 5.68 -5.88
C GLY A 16 12.80 5.44 -4.98
N ILE A 17 13.57 6.49 -4.69
CA ILE A 17 14.82 6.40 -3.92
C ILE A 17 14.55 5.99 -2.48
N SER A 18 13.48 6.50 -1.85
CA SER A 18 13.11 6.12 -0.49
C SER A 18 12.81 4.62 -0.39
N GLN A 19 12.15 4.05 -1.39
CA GLN A 19 11.80 2.63 -1.42
C GLN A 19 13.03 1.77 -1.74
N LEU A 20 13.93 2.23 -2.63
CA LEU A 20 15.22 1.57 -2.85
C LEU A 20 16.04 1.52 -1.55
N LYS A 21 16.15 2.65 -0.83
CA LYS A 21 16.84 2.70 0.48
C LYS A 21 16.17 1.83 1.51
N ALA A 22 14.84 1.77 1.55
CA ALA A 22 14.11 0.89 2.43
C ALA A 22 14.42 -0.59 2.13
N LYS A 23 14.44 -0.98 0.86
CA LYS A 23 14.84 -2.34 0.47
C LYS A 23 16.28 -2.66 0.87
N MET A 24 17.20 -1.71 0.73
CA MET A 24 18.61 -1.91 1.09
C MET A 24 18.79 -2.05 2.60
N GLY A 25 18.22 -1.12 3.38
CA GLY A 25 18.35 -1.16 4.83
C GLY A 25 17.63 -2.35 5.49
N ARG A 26 16.72 -3.01 4.77
CA ARG A 26 16.08 -4.26 5.23
C ARG A 26 17.11 -5.38 5.40
N GLY A 27 18.13 -5.42 4.55
CA GLY A 27 19.10 -6.52 4.50
C GLY A 27 18.42 -7.89 4.36
N ASP A 28 18.93 -8.86 5.12
CA ASP A 28 18.45 -10.25 5.14
C ASP A 28 17.28 -10.48 6.12
N TYR A 29 16.56 -9.43 6.52
CA TYR A 29 15.39 -9.59 7.40
C TYR A 29 14.41 -10.61 6.77
N PRO A 30 14.00 -11.66 7.50
CA PRO A 30 13.21 -12.74 6.93
C PRO A 30 11.80 -12.26 6.61
N LEU A 31 11.39 -12.43 5.35
CA LEU A 31 10.06 -12.06 4.87
C LEU A 31 9.30 -13.28 4.38
N ARG A 32 8.01 -13.35 4.70
CA ARG A 32 7.10 -14.33 4.12
C ARG A 32 6.40 -13.78 2.89
N GLN A 33 6.14 -14.64 1.91
CA GLN A 33 5.53 -14.24 0.66
C GLN A 33 4.00 -14.26 0.76
N GLY A 34 3.38 -13.09 0.93
CA GLY A 34 1.92 -12.95 1.12
C GLY A 34 1.08 -13.40 -0.07
N TYR A 35 1.64 -13.42 -1.28
CA TYR A 35 0.95 -13.88 -2.49
C TYR A 35 0.48 -15.35 -2.39
N PHE A 36 1.17 -16.18 -1.61
CA PHE A 36 0.77 -17.58 -1.39
C PHE A 36 -0.42 -17.76 -0.45
N LEU A 37 -0.96 -16.68 0.12
CA LEU A 37 -2.19 -16.72 0.93
C LEU A 37 -3.47 -16.66 0.10
N LYS A 38 -3.39 -16.68 -1.23
CA LYS A 38 -4.57 -16.65 -2.10
C LYS A 38 -5.60 -17.69 -1.67
N ASP A 39 -6.84 -17.25 -1.48
CA ASP A 39 -7.97 -18.10 -1.08
C ASP A 39 -7.75 -18.86 0.26
N ALA A 40 -6.82 -18.42 1.12
CA ALA A 40 -6.50 -19.12 2.38
C ALA A 40 -7.65 -19.07 3.42
N PHE A 41 -8.61 -18.15 3.27
CA PHE A 41 -9.71 -17.89 4.19
C PHE A 41 -11.07 -17.81 3.46
N LEU A 42 -11.28 -18.70 2.48
CA LEU A 42 -12.51 -18.77 1.70
C LEU A 42 -13.78 -18.66 2.54
N ASN A 43 -14.67 -17.75 2.14
CA ASN A 43 -15.97 -17.51 2.77
C ASN A 43 -15.87 -17.17 4.26
N THR A 44 -14.75 -16.63 4.72
CA THR A 44 -14.61 -16.09 6.08
C THR A 44 -14.96 -14.60 6.07
N PRO A 45 -15.84 -14.11 6.96
CA PRO A 45 -16.11 -12.69 7.06
C PRO A 45 -14.82 -11.93 7.40
N ALA A 46 -14.58 -10.82 6.72
CA ALA A 46 -13.46 -9.93 7.00
C ALA A 46 -13.95 -8.53 7.37
N VAL A 47 -13.41 -8.01 8.46
CA VAL A 47 -13.65 -6.66 8.95
C VAL A 47 -12.41 -5.82 8.70
N ILE A 48 -12.56 -4.77 7.91
CA ILE A 48 -11.48 -3.85 7.57
C ILE A 48 -11.64 -2.58 8.39
N LEU A 49 -10.66 -2.32 9.25
CA LEU A 49 -10.67 -1.18 10.17
C LEU A 49 -9.92 0.02 9.56
N GLY A 50 -10.65 1.13 9.43
CA GLY A 50 -10.08 2.46 9.30
C GLY A 50 -10.02 3.19 10.64
N ALA A 51 -9.22 4.25 10.71
CA ALA A 51 -9.03 5.06 11.92
C ALA A 51 -10.03 6.21 12.09
N GLY A 52 -11.04 6.28 11.23
CA GLY A 52 -12.02 7.35 11.20
C GLY A 52 -12.87 7.43 12.47
N PRO A 53 -13.40 8.61 12.83
CA PRO A 53 -14.24 8.79 14.02
C PRO A 53 -15.39 7.79 14.18
N SER A 54 -15.96 7.25 13.10
CA SER A 54 -17.07 6.28 13.18
C SER A 54 -16.69 4.96 13.86
N LEU A 55 -15.40 4.65 13.98
CA LEU A 55 -14.90 3.44 14.66
C LEU A 55 -15.35 3.38 16.13
N LYS A 56 -15.48 4.53 16.80
CA LYS A 56 -15.70 4.60 18.26
C LYS A 56 -16.88 3.78 18.75
N LYS A 57 -18.00 3.87 18.04
CA LYS A 57 -19.26 3.21 18.41
C LYS A 57 -19.23 1.69 18.17
N GLU A 58 -18.27 1.20 17.40
CA GLU A 58 -18.21 -0.21 17.01
C GLU A 58 -17.19 -1.02 17.83
N LEU A 59 -16.33 -0.40 18.64
CA LEU A 59 -15.24 -1.08 19.36
C LEU A 59 -15.71 -2.27 20.21
N ASP A 60 -16.80 -2.12 20.96
CA ASP A 60 -17.34 -3.19 21.81
C ASP A 60 -17.88 -4.35 20.96
N THR A 61 -18.60 -4.04 19.88
CA THR A 61 -19.12 -5.04 18.93
C THR A 61 -17.97 -5.79 18.27
N LEU A 62 -16.94 -5.07 17.82
CA LEU A 62 -15.75 -5.63 17.19
C LEU A 62 -15.00 -6.59 18.13
N PHE A 63 -14.88 -6.25 19.41
CA PHE A 63 -14.27 -7.13 20.40
C PHE A 63 -14.99 -8.50 20.45
N SER A 64 -16.32 -8.49 20.38
CA SER A 64 -17.16 -9.71 20.37
C SER A 64 -17.20 -10.46 19.04
N MET A 65 -16.57 -9.93 17.98
CA MET A 65 -16.56 -10.52 16.64
C MET A 65 -15.26 -11.26 16.30
N GLN A 66 -14.28 -11.27 17.21
CA GLN A 66 -12.98 -11.92 16.99
C GLN A 66 -13.08 -13.43 16.73
N ASP A 67 -14.17 -14.09 17.16
CA ASP A 67 -14.45 -15.51 16.90
C ASP A 67 -15.41 -15.72 15.72
N LYS A 68 -15.75 -14.68 14.96
CA LYS A 68 -16.72 -14.73 13.84
C LYS A 68 -16.14 -14.21 12.53
N ALA A 69 -15.22 -13.27 12.62
CA ALA A 69 -14.63 -12.58 11.47
C ALA A 69 -13.14 -12.32 11.68
N LEU A 70 -12.38 -12.37 10.58
CA LEU A 70 -11.01 -11.88 10.57
C LEU A 70 -11.02 -10.35 10.65
N ILE A 71 -10.14 -9.80 11.48
CA ILE A 71 -10.06 -8.36 11.75
C ILE A 71 -8.73 -7.86 11.20
N PHE A 72 -8.80 -6.94 10.25
CA PHE A 72 -7.66 -6.31 9.60
C PHE A 72 -7.55 -4.87 10.09
N SER A 73 -6.40 -4.50 10.63
CA SER A 73 -6.14 -3.13 11.10
C SER A 73 -4.79 -2.66 10.60
N GLY A 74 -4.64 -1.38 10.31
CA GLY A 74 -3.37 -0.87 9.79
C GLY A 74 -3.19 0.62 10.00
N GLY A 75 -1.93 1.06 9.93
CA GLY A 75 -1.55 2.46 10.17
C GLY A 75 -2.15 3.00 11.47
N SER A 76 -2.80 4.16 11.40
CA SER A 76 -3.41 4.82 12.56
C SER A 76 -4.53 4.02 13.23
N ALA A 77 -5.16 3.06 12.55
CA ALA A 77 -6.26 2.28 13.14
C ALA A 77 -5.77 1.34 14.25
N LEU A 78 -4.50 0.92 14.20
CA LEU A 78 -3.86 0.09 15.22
C LEU A 78 -3.86 0.75 16.60
N ALA A 79 -3.66 2.08 16.65
CA ALA A 79 -3.60 2.84 17.89
C ALA A 79 -4.96 3.09 18.55
N ALA A 80 -6.05 2.90 17.79
CA ALA A 80 -7.41 3.04 18.28
C ALA A 80 -7.99 1.72 18.80
N LEU A 81 -7.30 0.59 18.59
CA LEU A 81 -7.82 -0.74 18.88
C LEU A 81 -7.43 -1.20 20.30
N PRO A 82 -8.41 -1.55 21.17
CA PRO A 82 -8.13 -2.01 22.53
C PRO A 82 -7.83 -3.52 22.61
N PHE A 83 -7.79 -4.21 21.46
CA PHE A 83 -7.54 -5.64 21.35
C PHE A 83 -6.65 -5.92 20.13
N GLU A 84 -6.07 -7.12 20.06
CA GLU A 84 -5.18 -7.51 18.97
C GLU A 84 -5.98 -7.83 17.69
N PRO A 85 -5.65 -7.30 16.50
CA PRO A 85 -6.31 -7.72 15.28
C PRO A 85 -5.83 -9.13 14.86
N HIS A 86 -6.41 -9.68 13.80
CA HIS A 86 -5.92 -10.91 13.17
C HIS A 86 -4.77 -10.62 12.20
N PHE A 87 -4.82 -9.45 11.56
CA PHE A 87 -3.77 -8.95 10.65
C PHE A 87 -3.51 -7.48 10.93
N ALA A 88 -2.23 -7.12 11.00
CA ALA A 88 -1.75 -5.75 11.05
C ALA A 88 -1.19 -5.36 9.68
N ALA A 89 -1.24 -4.08 9.30
CA ALA A 89 -0.58 -3.64 8.07
C ALA A 89 -0.01 -2.22 8.12
N HIS A 90 0.96 -1.98 7.24
CA HIS A 90 1.46 -0.66 6.94
C HIS A 90 2.04 -0.59 5.52
N ILE A 91 1.83 0.54 4.84
CA ILE A 91 2.28 0.76 3.46
C ILE A 91 3.00 2.10 3.27
N ASP A 92 3.17 2.89 4.33
CA ASP A 92 3.83 4.20 4.25
C ASP A 92 5.30 4.09 4.71
N LEU A 93 6.13 5.04 4.28
CA LEU A 93 7.51 5.16 4.75
C LEU A 93 7.58 5.50 6.26
N LYS A 94 6.57 6.18 6.78
CA LYS A 94 6.49 6.64 8.17
C LYS A 94 5.39 5.91 8.92
N PHE A 95 5.79 4.97 9.77
CA PHE A 95 4.91 4.38 10.76
C PHE A 95 4.65 5.36 11.92
N PRO A 96 3.39 5.58 12.33
CA PRO A 96 3.07 6.44 13.47
C PRO A 96 3.40 5.74 14.81
N TYR A 97 4.70 5.60 15.10
CA TYR A 97 5.24 4.79 16.20
C TYR A 97 4.75 5.11 17.60
N HIS A 98 4.64 6.40 17.91
CA HIS A 98 4.17 6.84 19.24
C HIS A 98 2.76 6.33 19.54
N GLU A 99 2.01 5.99 18.50
CA GLU A 99 0.62 5.57 18.57
C GLU A 99 0.51 4.05 18.69
N ALA A 100 1.34 3.30 17.95
CA ALA A 100 1.39 1.84 18.03
C ALA A 100 1.96 1.32 19.36
N LYS A 101 2.82 2.08 20.05
CA LYS A 101 3.34 1.71 21.39
C LYS A 101 2.27 1.51 22.46
N ARG A 102 1.02 1.92 22.22
CA ARG A 102 -0.09 1.71 23.16
C ARG A 102 -0.59 0.27 23.19
N SER A 103 -0.25 -0.54 22.19
CA SER A 103 -0.81 -1.88 22.02
C SER A 103 0.29 -2.87 21.69
N SER A 104 0.52 -3.86 22.56
CA SER A 104 1.56 -4.87 22.34
C SER A 104 1.01 -6.02 21.50
N PHE A 105 0.97 -5.84 20.17
CA PHE A 105 0.55 -6.88 19.23
C PHE A 105 1.74 -7.79 18.92
N TRP A 106 1.94 -8.82 19.76
CA TRP A 106 3.13 -9.66 19.73
C TRP A 106 3.09 -10.73 18.64
N GLU A 107 1.91 -11.26 18.33
CA GLU A 107 1.76 -12.43 17.45
C GLU A 107 1.08 -12.09 16.13
N THR A 108 0.59 -10.86 15.99
CA THR A 108 -0.11 -10.41 14.79
C THR A 108 0.83 -10.36 13.57
N PRO A 109 0.55 -11.10 12.48
CA PRO A 109 1.29 -10.97 11.24
C PRO A 109 1.15 -9.56 10.67
N PHE A 110 2.28 -9.02 10.21
CA PHE A 110 2.38 -7.67 9.70
C PHE A 110 2.51 -7.67 8.19
N LEU A 111 1.45 -7.25 7.52
CA LEU A 111 1.33 -7.21 6.07
C LEU A 111 1.83 -5.87 5.54
N PHE A 112 2.73 -5.88 4.56
CA PHE A 112 3.31 -4.64 4.05
C PHE A 112 3.75 -4.76 2.59
N GLN A 113 4.01 -3.61 1.97
CA GLN A 113 4.73 -3.49 0.70
C GLN A 113 6.11 -2.85 0.95
N SER A 114 7.04 -3.00 0.03
CA SER A 114 8.47 -2.61 0.10
C SER A 114 8.79 -1.16 0.52
N ARG A 115 7.78 -0.31 0.71
CA ARG A 115 7.88 1.06 1.25
C ARG A 115 8.20 1.16 2.74
N VAL A 116 8.06 0.09 3.53
CA VAL A 116 8.25 0.19 4.99
C VAL A 116 9.71 0.41 5.34
N ASN A 117 10.00 1.48 6.08
CA ASN A 117 11.36 1.81 6.48
C ASN A 117 11.94 0.72 7.41
N PRO A 118 13.15 0.19 7.15
CA PRO A 118 13.80 -0.86 7.92
C PRO A 118 13.90 -0.64 9.42
N ALA A 119 14.07 0.62 9.86
CA ALA A 119 14.09 0.94 11.29
C ALA A 119 12.78 0.52 12.00
N HIS A 120 11.71 0.35 11.23
CA HIS A 120 10.36 0.04 11.69
C HIS A 120 10.17 -1.45 11.93
N PHE A 121 11.05 -2.30 11.39
CA PHE A 121 10.96 -3.76 11.53
C PHE A 121 11.21 -4.23 12.96
N SER A 122 11.97 -3.45 13.76
CA SER A 122 12.16 -3.73 15.19
C SER A 122 10.86 -3.65 16.01
N PHE A 123 9.81 -3.04 15.46
CA PHE A 123 8.48 -2.93 16.08
C PHE A 123 7.49 -3.96 15.53
N ILE A 124 7.88 -4.70 14.51
CA ILE A 124 7.12 -5.84 14.00
C ILE A 124 7.49 -7.02 14.89
N HIS A 125 6.57 -7.43 15.76
CA HIS A 125 6.78 -8.55 16.68
C HIS A 125 6.27 -9.89 16.13
N GLY A 126 5.24 -9.84 15.28
CA GLY A 126 4.78 -11.00 14.52
C GLY A 126 5.55 -11.19 13.22
N GLU A 127 5.08 -12.12 12.40
CA GLU A 127 5.71 -12.44 11.10
C GLU A 127 5.53 -11.31 10.09
N ALA A 128 6.62 -10.91 9.43
CA ALA A 128 6.58 -9.92 8.36
C ALA A 128 6.18 -10.58 7.03
N VAL A 129 5.09 -10.12 6.44
CA VAL A 129 4.51 -10.70 5.23
C VAL A 129 4.50 -9.65 4.11
N LEU A 130 5.32 -9.88 3.09
CA LEU A 130 5.45 -8.99 1.95
C LEU A 130 4.37 -9.27 0.90
N PHE A 131 3.69 -8.22 0.47
CA PHE A 131 2.92 -8.20 -0.77
C PHE A 131 3.69 -7.41 -1.85
N PRO A 132 3.59 -7.81 -3.13
CA PRO A 132 4.23 -7.09 -4.24
C PRO A 132 3.83 -5.61 -4.32
N GLU A 133 4.74 -4.76 -4.77
CA GLU A 133 4.48 -3.34 -5.04
C GLU A 133 3.54 -3.13 -6.23
N THR A 134 2.80 -2.02 -6.22
CA THR A 134 1.94 -1.61 -7.35
C THR A 134 2.66 -0.68 -8.33
N HIS A 135 3.47 0.26 -7.81
CA HIS A 135 4.02 1.38 -8.60
C HIS A 135 5.54 1.34 -8.76
N HIS A 136 6.23 0.56 -7.94
CA HIS A 136 7.69 0.43 -7.94
C HIS A 136 8.12 -0.98 -8.39
N ASN A 137 7.75 -1.35 -9.61
CA ASN A 137 7.94 -2.72 -10.13
C ASN A 137 9.40 -3.18 -10.19
N PHE A 138 10.37 -2.25 -10.25
CA PHE A 138 11.77 -2.60 -10.12
C PHE A 138 12.07 -3.33 -8.80
N LEU A 139 11.41 -3.00 -7.70
CA LEU A 139 11.58 -3.68 -6.41
C LEU A 139 11.05 -5.12 -6.47
N ASN A 140 9.90 -5.32 -7.09
CA ASN A 140 9.34 -6.66 -7.32
C ASN A 140 10.31 -7.51 -8.15
N TRP A 141 10.80 -6.95 -9.25
CA TRP A 141 11.76 -7.65 -10.10
C TRP A 141 13.02 -8.02 -9.33
N ILE A 142 13.60 -7.09 -8.57
CA ILE A 142 14.78 -7.39 -7.75
C ILE A 142 14.48 -8.48 -6.72
N ASP A 143 13.28 -8.53 -6.14
CA ASP A 143 12.85 -9.56 -5.18
C ASP A 143 12.43 -10.90 -5.83
N GLY A 144 12.51 -11.05 -7.15
CA GLY A 144 12.09 -12.30 -7.79
C GLY A 144 10.59 -12.40 -8.08
N ILE A 145 9.86 -11.29 -7.96
CA ILE A 145 8.39 -11.24 -8.03
C ILE A 145 7.97 -10.70 -9.40
N ASP A 146 7.17 -11.48 -10.12
CA ASP A 146 6.78 -11.15 -11.49
C ASP A 146 5.48 -10.31 -11.55
N GLU A 147 4.53 -10.58 -10.67
CA GLU A 147 3.20 -9.96 -10.70
C GLU A 147 3.04 -8.90 -9.59
N PRO A 148 2.65 -7.66 -9.93
CA PRO A 148 2.33 -6.64 -8.94
C PRO A 148 1.03 -6.95 -8.21
N PHE A 149 0.83 -6.29 -7.06
CA PHE A 149 -0.39 -6.44 -6.27
C PHE A 149 -1.01 -5.07 -6.04
N ASP A 150 -2.11 -4.77 -6.73
CA ASP A 150 -2.82 -3.50 -6.59
C ASP A 150 -3.55 -3.41 -5.25
N GLY A 151 -2.90 -2.80 -4.26
CA GLY A 151 -3.47 -2.47 -2.95
C GLY A 151 -4.27 -1.16 -2.88
N GLY A 152 -4.45 -0.44 -3.99
CA GLY A 152 -5.04 0.90 -3.98
C GLY A 152 -4.15 1.96 -3.30
N TRP A 153 -4.78 2.96 -2.69
CA TRP A 153 -4.14 4.24 -2.30
C TRP A 153 -3.88 4.41 -0.81
N THR A 154 -4.48 3.59 0.05
CA THR A 154 -4.39 3.73 1.51
C THR A 154 -4.22 2.35 2.16
N VAL A 155 -3.76 2.30 3.41
CA VAL A 155 -3.70 1.03 4.15
C VAL A 155 -5.06 0.32 4.23
N GLY A 156 -6.17 1.09 4.25
CA GLY A 156 -7.52 0.54 4.25
C GLY A 156 -7.92 -0.12 2.92
N THR A 157 -7.52 0.44 1.78
CA THR A 157 -7.73 -0.22 0.47
C THR A 157 -6.83 -1.45 0.34
N PHE A 158 -5.60 -1.38 0.85
CA PHE A 158 -4.66 -2.49 0.82
C PHE A 158 -5.18 -3.68 1.61
N LEU A 159 -5.66 -3.44 2.83
CA LEU A 159 -6.28 -4.46 3.67
C LEU A 159 -7.58 -5.01 3.05
N THR A 160 -8.40 -4.15 2.44
CA THR A 160 -9.59 -4.59 1.68
C THR A 160 -9.20 -5.53 0.54
N GLN A 161 -8.18 -5.18 -0.24
CA GLN A 161 -7.70 -6.03 -1.34
C GLN A 161 -7.17 -7.36 -0.83
N ILE A 162 -6.39 -7.34 0.24
CA ILE A 162 -5.87 -8.55 0.86
C ILE A 162 -7.03 -9.44 1.27
N ALA A 163 -8.00 -8.94 2.05
CA ALA A 163 -9.13 -9.75 2.48
C ALA A 163 -9.88 -10.40 1.29
N ARG A 164 -10.11 -9.65 0.20
CA ARG A 164 -10.67 -10.20 -1.04
C ARG A 164 -9.77 -11.27 -1.67
N PHE A 165 -8.46 -11.03 -1.73
CA PHE A 165 -7.47 -11.98 -2.27
C PHE A 165 -7.35 -13.26 -1.44
N LEU A 166 -7.56 -13.16 -0.13
CA LEU A 166 -7.63 -14.26 0.81
C LEU A 166 -8.93 -15.09 0.67
N GLY A 167 -9.87 -14.66 -0.18
CA GLY A 167 -11.16 -15.32 -0.39
C GLY A 167 -12.22 -14.98 0.66
N CYS A 168 -11.98 -13.96 1.50
CA CYS A 168 -12.91 -13.56 2.54
C CYS A 168 -14.23 -13.06 1.96
N ASN A 169 -15.34 -13.46 2.56
CA ASN A 169 -16.69 -13.04 2.17
C ASN A 169 -17.63 -13.21 3.38
N PRO A 170 -18.39 -12.18 3.81
CA PRO A 170 -18.43 -10.80 3.31
C PRO A 170 -17.17 -9.97 3.63
N ILE A 171 -17.02 -8.85 2.93
CA ILE A 171 -16.07 -7.77 3.26
C ILE A 171 -16.82 -6.63 3.94
N ILE A 172 -16.44 -6.27 5.16
CA ILE A 172 -17.15 -5.34 6.05
C ILE A 172 -16.23 -4.15 6.36
N LEU A 173 -16.62 -2.94 5.95
CA LEU A 173 -15.84 -1.72 6.19
C LEU A 173 -16.31 -1.01 7.46
N VAL A 174 -15.38 -0.74 8.38
CA VAL A 174 -15.65 -0.08 9.67
C VAL A 174 -14.62 1.02 9.91
N GLY A 175 -15.04 2.21 10.33
CA GLY A 175 -14.10 3.31 10.59
C GLY A 175 -13.40 3.88 9.34
N MET A 176 -13.78 3.46 8.13
CA MET A 176 -13.22 3.96 6.88
C MET A 176 -13.99 5.19 6.39
N ASP A 177 -14.00 6.28 7.15
CA ASP A 177 -14.92 7.40 6.90
C ASP A 177 -14.66 8.15 5.59
N LEU A 178 -13.40 8.20 5.13
CA LEU A 178 -12.97 8.84 3.88
C LEU A 178 -13.36 10.34 3.78
N CYS A 179 -13.67 10.95 4.92
CA CYS A 179 -13.84 12.38 5.12
C CYS A 179 -13.63 12.71 6.62
N TYR A 180 -13.59 13.99 6.92
CA TYR A 180 -13.54 14.49 8.29
C TYR A 180 -14.96 14.48 8.87
N VAL A 181 -15.14 13.77 9.99
CA VAL A 181 -16.42 13.72 10.71
C VAL A 181 -16.33 14.67 11.90
N GLU A 182 -17.21 15.67 11.95
CA GLU A 182 -17.17 16.75 12.95
C GLU A 182 -15.80 17.47 13.02
N GLY A 183 -15.15 17.65 11.86
CA GLY A 183 -13.82 18.27 11.77
C GLY A 183 -12.66 17.37 12.25
N LYS A 184 -12.94 16.12 12.65
CA LYS A 184 -11.91 15.19 13.14
C LYS A 184 -11.45 14.26 12.02
N LYS A 185 -10.13 14.13 11.89
CA LYS A 185 -9.49 13.19 10.94
C LYS A 185 -9.58 11.75 11.41
N TYR A 186 -9.19 11.52 12.67
CA TYR A 186 -9.12 10.21 13.29
C TYR A 186 -9.74 10.21 14.68
N LEU A 187 -10.16 9.03 15.14
CA LEU A 187 -10.75 8.84 16.46
C LEU A 187 -9.82 9.32 17.60
N HIS A 188 -8.55 8.95 17.56
CA HIS A 188 -7.57 9.25 18.60
C HIS A 188 -6.74 10.52 18.34
N ARG A 189 -6.98 11.22 17.21
CA ARG A 189 -6.25 12.43 16.80
C ARG A 189 -7.21 13.51 16.28
N PRO A 190 -8.02 14.12 17.18
CA PRO A 190 -9.01 15.11 16.76
C PRO A 190 -8.38 16.43 16.26
N ASN A 191 -7.11 16.69 16.57
CA ASN A 191 -6.43 17.97 16.30
C ASN A 191 -5.39 17.88 15.17
N ASP A 192 -5.42 16.82 14.35
CA ASP A 192 -4.51 16.72 13.21
C ASP A 192 -4.80 17.84 12.19
N PRO A 193 -3.77 18.53 11.67
CA PRO A 193 -3.96 19.61 10.71
C PRO A 193 -4.52 19.07 9.39
N PHE A 194 -5.22 19.93 8.66
CA PHE A 194 -5.62 19.66 7.29
C PHE A 194 -4.37 19.57 6.38
N PRO A 195 -4.22 18.51 5.58
CA PRO A 195 -3.08 18.36 4.69
C PRO A 195 -3.22 19.23 3.44
N GLN A 196 -2.15 19.31 2.66
CA GLN A 196 -2.22 19.80 1.30
C GLN A 196 -3.17 18.92 0.46
N GLY A 197 -4.04 19.56 -0.32
CA GLY A 197 -5.08 18.85 -1.08
C GLY A 197 -6.32 18.50 -0.26
N PHE A 198 -6.53 19.15 0.88
CA PHE A 198 -7.83 19.18 1.56
C PHE A 198 -8.88 19.88 0.68
N ASP A 199 -10.05 19.27 0.55
CA ASP A 199 -11.24 19.81 -0.11
C ASP A 199 -12.19 20.28 1.01
N GLU A 200 -12.21 21.60 1.26
CA GLU A 200 -13.03 22.21 2.32
C GLU A 200 -14.53 21.99 2.11
N GLU A 201 -14.99 22.02 0.87
CA GLU A 201 -16.41 21.85 0.55
C GLU A 201 -16.89 20.42 0.87
N LYS A 202 -16.06 19.42 0.57
CA LYS A 202 -16.37 18.01 0.80
C LYS A 202 -15.83 17.47 2.12
N MET A 203 -15.10 18.29 2.87
CA MET A 203 -14.40 17.90 4.09
C MET A 203 -13.58 16.61 3.91
N THR A 204 -12.77 16.51 2.86
CA THR A 204 -12.01 15.28 2.52
C THR A 204 -10.63 15.61 1.94
N GLN A 205 -9.84 14.59 1.62
CA GLN A 205 -8.50 14.72 1.01
C GLN A 205 -8.38 13.83 -0.24
N HIS A 206 -7.43 14.15 -1.11
CA HIS A 206 -7.31 13.53 -2.44
C HIS A 206 -7.15 12.00 -2.40
N ASP A 207 -6.30 11.50 -1.50
CA ASP A 207 -6.08 10.07 -1.26
C ASP A 207 -7.34 9.35 -0.81
N TRP A 208 -8.20 9.98 0.00
CA TRP A 208 -9.48 9.41 0.41
C TRP A 208 -10.50 9.35 -0.73
N ILE A 209 -10.53 10.37 -1.59
CA ILE A 209 -11.38 10.32 -2.78
C ILE A 209 -10.93 9.19 -3.71
N MET A 210 -9.62 9.04 -3.92
CA MET A 210 -9.05 7.97 -4.74
C MET A 210 -9.27 6.59 -4.12
N ALA A 211 -9.12 6.46 -2.80
CA ALA A 211 -9.45 5.24 -2.08
C ALA A 211 -10.93 4.86 -2.24
N ARG A 212 -11.83 5.84 -2.18
CA ARG A 212 -13.26 5.65 -2.39
C ARG A 212 -13.57 5.13 -3.80
N GLU A 213 -13.09 5.84 -4.83
CA GLU A 213 -13.30 5.46 -6.24
C GLU A 213 -12.71 4.07 -6.52
N TRP A 214 -11.56 3.75 -5.91
CA TRP A 214 -10.93 2.44 -6.01
C TRP A 214 -11.76 1.34 -5.34
N LEU A 215 -12.30 1.56 -4.13
CA LEU A 215 -13.18 0.60 -3.44
C LEU A 215 -14.47 0.33 -4.23
N GLU A 216 -15.09 1.39 -4.75
CA GLU A 216 -16.30 1.28 -5.57
C GLU A 216 -16.03 0.43 -6.81
N THR A 217 -14.92 0.71 -7.52
CA THR A 217 -14.48 -0.07 -8.68
C THR A 217 -14.18 -1.52 -8.31
N LEU A 218 -13.46 -1.75 -7.21
CA LEU A 218 -13.15 -3.10 -6.73
C LEU A 218 -14.44 -3.90 -6.49
N SER A 219 -15.43 -3.28 -5.85
CA SER A 219 -16.70 -3.95 -5.55
C SER A 219 -17.42 -4.38 -6.83
N LEU A 220 -17.49 -3.50 -7.84
CA LEU A 220 -18.11 -3.77 -9.13
C LEU A 220 -17.39 -4.86 -9.92
N GLN A 221 -16.06 -4.92 -9.84
CA GLN A 221 -15.26 -5.98 -10.47
C GLN A 221 -15.41 -7.34 -9.77
N ASN A 222 -15.97 -7.38 -8.56
CA ASN A 222 -16.07 -8.57 -7.73
C ASN A 222 -17.52 -8.79 -7.23
N PRO A 223 -18.49 -8.99 -8.14
CA PRO A 223 -19.91 -9.06 -7.78
C PRO A 223 -20.32 -10.30 -6.98
N LYS A 224 -19.43 -11.30 -6.86
CA LYS A 224 -19.65 -12.49 -6.01
C LYS A 224 -19.37 -12.23 -4.54
N HIS A 225 -18.62 -11.17 -4.23
CA HIS A 225 -18.38 -10.75 -2.85
C HIS A 225 -19.55 -9.91 -2.38
N ARG A 226 -19.93 -10.10 -1.12
CA ARG A 226 -20.85 -9.23 -0.43
C ARG A 226 -20.07 -8.11 0.24
N TRP A 227 -20.42 -6.87 -0.08
CA TRP A 227 -19.73 -5.67 0.38
C TRP A 227 -20.62 -4.92 1.35
N ILE A 228 -20.15 -4.71 2.58
CA ILE A 228 -20.96 -4.13 3.65
C ILE A 228 -20.26 -2.88 4.18
N ASP A 229 -21.01 -1.79 4.26
CA ASP A 229 -20.61 -0.53 4.86
C ASP A 229 -21.39 -0.30 6.17
N VAL A 230 -20.70 -0.32 7.31
CA VAL A 230 -21.34 -0.12 8.63
C VAL A 230 -21.11 1.28 9.20
N ARG A 231 -20.40 2.16 8.47
CA ARG A 231 -19.94 3.45 8.98
C ARG A 231 -21.13 4.32 9.41
N GLY A 232 -22.20 4.33 8.62
CA GLY A 232 -23.43 5.12 8.88
C GLY A 232 -23.22 6.63 8.88
N VAL A 233 -21.99 7.08 8.65
CA VAL A 233 -21.50 8.45 8.48
C VAL A 233 -20.31 8.38 7.52
N GLY A 234 -19.75 9.53 7.14
CA GLY A 234 -18.59 9.60 6.26
C GLY A 234 -18.97 9.90 4.81
N ALA A 235 -17.98 9.82 3.92
CA ALA A 235 -18.21 9.97 2.49
C ALA A 235 -19.07 8.81 1.96
N PRO A 236 -20.16 9.08 1.22
CA PRO A 236 -20.99 8.04 0.61
C PRO A 236 -20.15 7.13 -0.28
N LEU A 237 -20.28 5.81 -0.10
CA LEU A 237 -19.72 4.78 -0.97
C LEU A 237 -20.81 4.31 -1.95
N ALA A 238 -20.52 4.38 -3.25
CA ALA A 238 -21.33 3.79 -4.31
C ALA A 238 -20.96 2.31 -4.52
N GLY A 239 -21.07 1.78 -5.75
CA GLY A 239 -20.70 0.40 -6.06
C GLY A 239 -21.71 -0.63 -5.54
N LEU A 240 -21.22 -1.76 -5.02
CA LEU A 240 -22.04 -2.85 -4.49
C LEU A 240 -22.15 -2.85 -2.95
N PHE A 241 -21.83 -1.72 -2.30
CA PHE A 241 -21.84 -1.62 -0.84
C PHE A 241 -23.26 -1.51 -0.26
N GLU A 242 -23.63 -2.46 0.58
CA GLU A 242 -24.86 -2.44 1.37
C GLU A 242 -24.62 -1.70 2.69
N GLN A 243 -25.44 -0.68 3.01
CA GLN A 243 -25.38 -0.02 4.31
C GLN A 243 -26.15 -0.81 5.36
N ILE A 244 -25.43 -1.38 6.33
CA ILE A 244 -26.01 -2.25 7.35
C ILE A 244 -25.35 -1.96 8.70
N PRO A 245 -26.11 -1.74 9.79
CA PRO A 245 -25.51 -1.60 11.11
C PRO A 245 -24.74 -2.85 11.53
N LEU A 246 -23.53 -2.70 12.06
CA LEU A 246 -22.67 -3.83 12.45
C LEU A 246 -23.39 -4.79 13.41
N ALA A 247 -24.08 -4.24 14.40
CA ALA A 247 -24.86 -5.00 15.39
C ALA A 247 -26.00 -5.84 14.81
N SER A 248 -26.44 -5.57 13.57
CA SER A 248 -27.48 -6.36 12.90
C SER A 248 -26.93 -7.54 12.10
N LEU A 249 -25.62 -7.61 11.89
CA LEU A 249 -24.99 -8.71 11.16
C LEU A 249 -25.00 -9.98 12.00
N GLN A 250 -25.72 -10.99 11.52
CA GLN A 250 -25.69 -12.34 12.08
C GLN A 250 -24.52 -13.10 11.45
N MET A 251 -23.55 -13.48 12.27
CA MET A 251 -22.38 -14.27 11.86
C MET A 251 -22.20 -15.45 12.81
N GLU A 252 -21.97 -16.61 12.22
CA GLU A 252 -21.67 -17.84 12.96
C GLU A 252 -20.28 -17.76 13.58
N LYS A 253 -20.14 -18.36 14.76
CA LYS A 253 -18.83 -18.56 15.38
C LYS A 253 -18.00 -19.50 14.51
N ARG A 254 -16.70 -19.24 14.49
CA ARG A 254 -15.69 -20.00 13.77
C ARG A 254 -14.66 -20.53 14.75
N GLU A 255 -14.13 -21.69 14.44
CA GLU A 255 -13.16 -22.35 15.28
C GLU A 255 -11.79 -21.66 15.15
N ASP A 256 -11.31 -21.07 16.25
CA ASP A 256 -9.94 -20.58 16.44
C ASP A 256 -9.30 -19.88 15.22
N LEU A 257 -9.89 -18.75 14.80
CA LEU A 257 -9.40 -17.96 13.65
C LEU A 257 -7.94 -17.52 13.82
N ARG A 258 -7.49 -17.24 15.05
CA ARG A 258 -6.09 -16.87 15.32
C ARG A 258 -5.14 -18.02 15.02
N LYS A 259 -5.46 -19.23 15.47
CA LYS A 259 -4.66 -20.41 15.13
C LYS A 259 -4.64 -20.66 13.62
N GLN A 260 -5.77 -20.53 12.94
CA GLN A 260 -5.80 -20.65 11.48
C GLN A 260 -4.88 -19.62 10.80
N VAL A 261 -4.91 -18.37 11.25
CA VAL A 261 -3.99 -17.33 10.76
C VAL A 261 -2.55 -17.73 11.02
N PHE A 262 -2.21 -18.11 12.24
CA PHE A 262 -0.85 -18.54 12.58
C PHE A 262 -0.37 -19.68 11.68
N GLU A 263 -1.16 -20.75 11.52
CA GLU A 263 -0.81 -21.90 10.67
C GLU A 263 -0.60 -21.52 9.21
N LYS A 264 -1.48 -20.67 8.65
CA LYS A 264 -1.35 -20.19 7.26
C LYS A 264 -0.10 -19.34 7.08
N ILE A 265 0.20 -18.45 8.02
CA ILE A 265 1.39 -17.61 7.99
C ILE A 265 2.65 -18.45 8.14
N GLN A 266 2.71 -19.36 9.11
CA GLN A 266 3.87 -20.23 9.32
C GLN A 266 4.16 -21.14 8.13
N GLY A 267 3.12 -21.52 7.38
CA GLY A 267 3.24 -22.29 6.15
C GLY A 267 3.75 -21.50 4.93
N LEU A 268 3.88 -20.17 5.00
CA LEU A 268 4.34 -19.39 3.85
C LEU A 268 5.84 -19.57 3.61
N PRO A 269 6.25 -19.67 2.33
CA PRO A 269 7.67 -19.68 1.99
C PRO A 269 8.29 -18.33 2.32
N PHE A 270 9.55 -18.37 2.79
CA PHE A 270 10.36 -17.17 2.90
C PHE A 270 10.70 -16.64 1.50
N LEU A 271 10.83 -15.33 1.39
CA LEU A 271 11.34 -14.66 0.21
C LEU A 271 12.83 -15.00 0.08
N SER A 272 13.20 -15.58 -1.06
CA SER A 272 14.61 -15.89 -1.34
C SER A 272 15.39 -14.62 -1.68
N SER A 273 16.68 -14.58 -1.34
CA SER A 273 17.56 -13.51 -1.77
C SER A 273 17.92 -13.69 -3.25
N HIS A 274 17.77 -12.63 -4.03
CA HIS A 274 18.00 -12.64 -5.48
C HIS A 274 19.23 -11.78 -5.83
N HIS A 275 20.38 -12.15 -5.28
CA HIS A 275 21.65 -11.43 -5.43
C HIS A 275 22.01 -11.14 -6.90
N ALA A 276 21.76 -12.08 -7.81
CA ALA A 276 22.01 -11.87 -9.24
C ALA A 276 21.15 -10.75 -9.83
N ARG A 277 19.86 -10.65 -9.44
CA ARG A 277 18.98 -9.55 -9.89
C ARG A 277 19.40 -8.22 -9.27
N TRP A 278 19.85 -8.23 -8.00
CA TRP A 278 20.42 -7.03 -7.37
C TRP A 278 21.68 -6.52 -8.09
N GLN A 279 22.61 -7.42 -8.43
CA GLN A 279 23.81 -7.06 -9.19
C GLN A 279 23.46 -6.55 -10.60
N GLU A 280 22.53 -7.24 -11.27
CA GLU A 280 22.09 -6.85 -12.60
C GLU A 280 21.37 -5.50 -12.60
N TRP A 281 20.61 -5.17 -11.55
CA TRP A 281 20.04 -3.83 -11.36
C TRP A 281 21.13 -2.75 -11.39
N GLY A 282 22.18 -2.93 -10.59
CA GLY A 282 23.31 -1.98 -10.54
C GLY A 282 24.06 -1.89 -11.87
N HIS A 283 24.35 -3.02 -12.52
CA HIS A 283 25.01 -3.02 -13.83
C HIS A 283 24.16 -2.36 -14.91
N SER A 284 22.84 -2.59 -14.91
CA SER A 284 21.92 -1.98 -15.85
C SER A 284 21.91 -0.46 -15.72
N LEU A 285 21.90 0.07 -14.49
CA LEU A 285 22.02 1.51 -14.23
C LEU A 285 23.36 2.08 -14.73
N LEU A 286 24.48 1.38 -14.52
CA LEU A 286 25.80 1.81 -15.00
C LEU A 286 25.88 1.81 -16.53
N ARG A 287 25.35 0.79 -17.21
CA ARG A 287 25.27 0.77 -18.69
C ARG A 287 24.38 1.89 -19.21
N CYS A 288 23.25 2.15 -18.56
CA CYS A 288 22.41 3.31 -18.89
C CYS A 288 23.18 4.64 -18.75
N GLN A 289 23.96 4.81 -17.68
CA GLN A 289 24.77 6.00 -17.46
C GLN A 289 25.81 6.21 -18.60
N GLN A 290 26.46 5.12 -19.04
CA GLN A 290 27.46 5.17 -20.12
C GLN A 290 26.84 5.52 -21.48
N SER A 291 25.71 4.89 -21.82
CA SER A 291 24.99 5.17 -23.07
C SER A 291 24.45 6.60 -23.10
N LEU A 292 23.96 7.14 -21.99
CA LEU A 292 23.46 8.52 -21.90
C LEU A 292 24.57 9.57 -21.81
N SER A 293 25.66 9.39 -22.56
CA SER A 293 26.67 10.43 -22.82
C SER A 293 26.26 11.37 -23.97
N SER A 294 25.31 10.96 -24.81
CA SER A 294 24.72 11.78 -25.88
C SER A 294 23.24 11.43 -26.10
N LEU A 295 22.51 12.29 -26.83
CA LEU A 295 21.08 12.07 -27.14
C LEU A 295 20.82 10.75 -27.90
N GLN A 296 21.78 10.27 -28.68
CA GLN A 296 21.67 9.02 -29.44
C GLN A 296 21.54 7.79 -28.52
N GLY A 297 22.13 7.87 -27.32
CA GLY A 297 22.09 6.80 -26.32
C GLY A 297 20.70 6.50 -25.75
N ILE A 298 19.70 7.35 -25.98
CA ILE A 298 18.30 7.06 -25.58
C ILE A 298 17.79 5.78 -26.27
N ALA A 299 18.26 5.48 -27.49
CA ALA A 299 17.87 4.25 -28.17
C ALA A 299 18.52 3.01 -27.53
N GLU A 300 19.77 3.13 -27.10
CA GLU A 300 20.57 2.04 -26.52
C GLU A 300 20.04 1.63 -25.14
N VAL A 301 19.65 2.60 -24.30
CA VAL A 301 19.13 2.27 -22.96
C VAL A 301 17.81 1.50 -22.99
N LYS A 302 17.10 1.43 -24.13
CA LYS A 302 15.84 0.67 -24.22
C LYS A 302 16.01 -0.84 -24.06
N GLU A 303 17.22 -1.34 -24.18
CA GLU A 303 17.53 -2.77 -23.99
C GLU A 303 17.79 -3.11 -22.51
N GLU A 304 17.80 -2.10 -21.63
CA GLU A 304 18.17 -2.23 -20.22
C GLU A 304 16.95 -2.45 -19.31
N VAL A 305 17.11 -3.35 -18.32
CA VAL A 305 16.08 -3.60 -17.30
C VAL A 305 15.73 -2.32 -16.52
N ALA A 306 16.72 -1.48 -16.23
CA ALA A 306 16.51 -0.19 -15.58
C ALA A 306 15.64 0.75 -16.42
N TYR A 307 15.68 0.65 -17.75
CA TYR A 307 14.81 1.43 -18.60
C TYR A 307 13.35 0.98 -18.47
N ASP A 308 13.10 -0.32 -18.61
CA ASP A 308 11.75 -0.87 -18.60
C ASP A 308 11.06 -0.71 -17.24
N LEU A 309 11.80 -0.86 -16.14
CA LEU A 309 11.23 -0.91 -14.79
C LEU A 309 11.29 0.41 -14.02
N LEU A 310 12.07 1.39 -14.49
CA LEU A 310 12.26 2.68 -13.81
C LEU A 310 12.16 3.86 -14.77
N LEU A 311 13.02 3.94 -15.78
CA LEU A 311 13.12 5.16 -16.60
C LEU A 311 11.85 5.41 -17.42
N ALA A 312 11.38 4.42 -18.19
CA ALA A 312 10.20 4.56 -19.03
C ALA A 312 8.91 4.77 -18.21
N PRO A 313 8.65 4.01 -17.12
CA PRO A 313 7.52 4.28 -16.24
C PRO A 313 7.53 5.68 -15.63
N LEU A 314 8.68 6.14 -15.11
CA LEU A 314 8.80 7.50 -14.57
C LEU A 314 8.61 8.54 -15.66
N TRP A 315 9.20 8.36 -16.84
CA TRP A 315 9.00 9.30 -17.94
C TRP A 315 7.53 9.41 -18.34
N LYS A 316 6.78 8.30 -18.37
CA LYS A 316 5.34 8.34 -18.64
C LYS A 316 4.56 9.21 -17.63
N ILE A 317 5.03 9.27 -16.38
CA ILE A 317 4.42 10.09 -15.33
C ILE A 317 4.82 11.56 -15.48
N PHE A 318 6.10 11.84 -15.79
CA PHE A 318 6.65 13.20 -15.80
C PHE A 318 6.60 13.90 -17.17
N SER A 319 6.54 13.18 -18.30
CA SER A 319 6.53 13.76 -19.66
C SER A 319 5.45 14.82 -19.88
N PRO A 320 4.22 14.68 -19.33
CA PRO A 320 3.18 15.68 -19.51
C PRO A 320 3.52 17.05 -18.89
N LEU A 321 4.45 17.11 -17.92
CA LEU A 321 4.93 18.38 -17.37
C LEU A 321 5.81 19.11 -18.38
N PHE A 322 6.74 18.40 -18.99
CA PHE A 322 7.64 18.95 -20.01
C PHE A 322 6.88 19.31 -21.29
N GLU A 323 5.98 18.44 -21.76
CA GLU A 323 5.18 18.67 -22.97
C GLU A 323 4.35 19.97 -22.93
N ARG A 324 3.95 20.42 -21.73
CA ARG A 324 3.21 21.68 -21.55
C ARG A 324 4.10 22.92 -21.66
N GLU A 325 5.39 22.78 -21.36
CA GLU A 325 6.36 23.88 -21.33
C GLU A 325 7.10 24.02 -22.67
N THR A 326 7.23 22.93 -23.42
CA THR A 326 7.98 22.88 -24.69
C THR A 326 7.17 23.31 -25.91
N LYS A 327 7.85 23.85 -26.93
CA LYS A 327 7.24 24.23 -28.23
C LYS A 327 7.62 23.31 -29.40
N GLY A 328 8.51 22.32 -29.20
CA GLY A 328 8.97 21.44 -30.28
C GLY A 328 9.49 20.07 -29.81
N VAL A 329 9.46 19.09 -30.74
CA VAL A 329 9.79 17.67 -30.46
C VAL A 329 11.23 17.46 -29.96
N GLY A 330 12.21 18.20 -30.51
CA GLY A 330 13.61 18.09 -30.08
C GLY A 330 13.87 18.57 -28.65
N GLU A 331 13.03 19.48 -28.14
CA GLU A 331 13.10 19.96 -26.76
C GLU A 331 12.67 18.88 -25.76
N ILE A 332 11.62 18.12 -26.12
CA ILE A 332 11.13 16.98 -25.33
C ILE A 332 12.18 15.87 -25.24
N GLU A 333 12.92 15.60 -26.31
CA GLU A 333 14.00 14.61 -26.29
C GLU A 333 15.16 15.04 -25.40
N LEU A 334 15.49 16.34 -25.38
CA LEU A 334 16.49 16.89 -24.45
C LEU A 334 16.02 16.78 -22.99
N HIS A 335 14.76 17.11 -22.69
CA HIS A 335 14.20 16.91 -21.34
C HIS A 335 14.24 15.44 -20.91
N ARG A 336 13.90 14.51 -21.82
CA ARG A 336 13.96 13.07 -21.55
C ARG A 336 15.37 12.62 -21.23
N PHE A 337 16.35 13.07 -22.01
CA PHE A 337 17.76 12.78 -21.79
C PHE A 337 18.22 13.25 -20.41
N ILE A 338 18.00 14.53 -20.08
CA ILE A 338 18.40 15.11 -18.80
C ILE A 338 17.67 14.41 -17.64
N PHE A 339 16.38 14.11 -17.81
CA PHE A 339 15.58 13.40 -16.81
C PHE A 339 16.16 12.01 -16.52
N PHE A 340 16.46 11.22 -17.56
CA PHE A 340 17.07 9.91 -17.37
C PHE A 340 18.44 9.98 -16.69
N GLN A 341 19.31 10.89 -17.12
CA GLN A 341 20.60 11.10 -16.45
C GLN A 341 20.43 11.39 -14.95
N ARG A 342 19.46 12.26 -14.61
CA ARG A 342 19.16 12.62 -13.22
C ARG A 342 18.66 11.42 -12.40
N VAL A 343 17.70 10.66 -12.94
CA VAL A 343 17.15 9.47 -12.25
C VAL A 343 18.25 8.44 -12.00
N ILE A 344 19.08 8.13 -13.01
CA ILE A 344 20.16 7.15 -12.88
C ILE A 344 21.19 7.62 -11.84
N GLN A 345 21.59 8.89 -11.88
CA GLN A 345 22.54 9.45 -10.93
C GLN A 345 22.05 9.32 -9.48
N GLU A 346 20.78 9.64 -9.21
CA GLU A 346 20.21 9.53 -7.87
C GLU A 346 20.15 8.07 -7.40
N HIS A 347 19.80 7.12 -8.28
CA HIS A 347 19.76 5.69 -7.95
C HIS A 347 21.16 5.12 -7.67
N LEU A 348 22.15 5.41 -8.52
CA LEU A 348 23.54 5.00 -8.30
C LEU A 348 24.09 5.60 -7.00
N HIS A 349 23.86 6.88 -6.76
CA HIS A 349 24.27 7.54 -5.52
C HIS A 349 23.63 6.91 -4.28
N ALA A 350 22.34 6.57 -4.35
CA ALA A 350 21.67 5.87 -3.25
C ALA A 350 22.28 4.48 -2.97
N MET A 351 22.75 3.77 -4.01
CA MET A 351 23.40 2.46 -3.90
C MET A 351 24.84 2.53 -3.38
N GLU A 352 25.55 3.64 -3.56
CA GLU A 352 26.93 3.85 -3.07
C GLU A 352 26.99 4.26 -1.59
N LEU A 353 25.94 4.90 -1.07
CA LEU A 353 25.87 5.45 0.29
C LEU A 353 25.48 4.42 1.38
N SER A 354 25.28 3.16 1.00
CA SER A 354 24.86 2.06 1.86
C SER A 354 25.96 1.02 2.02
#